data_AF-A0A0F9ECL3-F1
#
_entry.id   AF-A0A0F9ECL3-F1
#
_cell.length_a   1.000
_cell.length_b   1.000
_cell.length_c   1.000
_cell.angle_alpha   90.00
_cell.angle_beta   90.00
_cell.angle_gamma   90.00
#
_symmetry.space_group_name_H-M   'P 1'
#
loop_
_entity.id
_entity.type
_entity.pdbx_description
1 polymer ?
#
loop_
_entity_poly.entity_id
_entity_poly.type
_entity_poly.pdbx_seq_one_letter_code
_entity_poly.pdbx_strand_id
1 'polypeptide(L)'
;MLEAVRVAEDIMKAINAIKVEGKQSYALLEAKAMAMANYDKELAVAMARLKGEGMPVSVIEKTAKGSVSDALCKKILCEEILRAHYCRLENLRAQLNGLQSVNRFLEYTVKNA
;
A
#
# COMPACT_ATOMS: atom_id res chain seq x y z
N MET A 1 -6.41 22.52 30.58
CA MET A 1 -4.94 22.45 30.37
C MET A 1 -4.46 21.04 30.05
N LEU A 2 -4.85 20.01 30.83
CA LEU A 2 -4.46 18.60 30.59
C LEU A 2 -4.94 18.04 29.23
N GLU A 3 -6.14 18.42 28.78
CA GLU A 3 -6.71 17.96 27.50
C GLU A 3 -5.99 18.50 26.27
N ALA A 4 -5.57 19.78 26.28
CA ALA A 4 -4.82 20.38 25.19
C ALA A 4 -3.44 19.73 25.02
N VAL A 5 -2.77 19.41 26.12
CA VAL A 5 -1.50 18.67 26.11
C VAL A 5 -1.68 17.28 25.52
N ARG A 6 -2.75 16.57 25.90
CA ARG A 6 -3.06 15.23 25.36
C ARG A 6 -3.35 15.26 23.85
N VAL A 7 -4.10 16.25 23.37
CA VAL A 7 -4.34 16.42 21.92
C VAL A 7 -3.04 16.72 21.17
N ALA A 8 -2.15 17.54 21.73
CA ALA A 8 -0.84 17.81 21.14
C ALA A 8 0.03 16.54 21.06
N GLU A 9 0.02 15.69 22.10
CA GLU A 9 0.70 14.39 22.06
C GLU A 9 0.16 13.47 20.96
N ASP A 10 -1.17 13.40 20.80
CA ASP A 10 -1.80 12.56 19.79
C ASP A 10 -1.54 13.08 18.37
N ILE A 11 -1.47 14.40 18.17
CA ILE A 11 -1.01 15.02 16.91
C ILE A 11 0.43 14.58 16.60
N MET A 12 1.33 14.65 17.58
CA MET A 12 2.72 14.23 17.41
C MET A 12 2.86 12.73 17.10
N LYS A 13 2.04 11.88 17.73
CA LYS A 13 1.96 10.45 17.40
C LYS A 13 1.53 10.23 15.95
N ALA A 14 0.48 10.91 15.48
CA ALA A 14 0.01 10.79 14.11
C ALA A 14 1.07 11.25 13.09
N ILE A 15 1.76 12.37 13.35
CA ILE A 15 2.86 12.86 12.50
C ILE A 15 4.00 11.83 12.43
N ASN A 16 4.39 11.26 13.57
CA ASN A 16 5.44 10.24 13.62
C ASN A 16 5.03 8.97 12.85
N ALA A 17 3.78 8.53 12.98
CA ALA A 17 3.26 7.40 12.21
C ALA A 17 3.34 7.68 10.69
N ILE A 18 2.88 8.84 10.23
CA ILE A 18 2.98 9.24 8.80
C ILE A 18 4.43 9.21 8.32
N LYS A 19 5.37 9.71 9.14
CA LYS A 19 6.81 9.69 8.80
C LYS A 19 7.36 8.27 8.66
N VAL A 20 6.95 7.35 9.54
CA VAL A 20 7.37 5.94 9.48
C VAL A 20 6.80 5.27 8.22
N GLU A 21 5.50 5.42 7.95
CA GLU A 21 4.86 4.89 6.74
C GLU A 21 5.52 5.46 5.47
N GLY A 22 5.79 6.77 5.46
CA GLY A 22 6.43 7.45 4.33
C GLY A 22 7.80 6.87 3.96
N LYS A 23 8.59 6.41 4.94
CA LYS A 23 9.89 5.75 4.70
C LYS A 23 9.75 4.39 4.04
N GLN A 24 8.63 3.70 4.22
CA GLN A 24 8.40 2.35 3.68
C GLN A 24 7.86 2.39 2.25
N SER A 25 7.26 3.51 1.82
CA SER A 25 6.62 3.65 0.51
C SER A 25 7.51 3.26 -0.67
N TYR A 26 8.79 3.65 -0.66
CA TYR A 26 9.72 3.33 -1.74
C TYR A 26 9.97 1.82 -1.85
N ALA A 27 10.23 1.15 -0.73
CA ALA A 27 10.47 -0.29 -0.71
C ALA A 27 9.23 -1.08 -1.15
N LEU A 28 8.03 -0.62 -0.80
CA LEU A 28 6.78 -1.26 -1.24
C LEU A 28 6.54 -1.08 -2.75
N LEU A 29 6.84 0.11 -3.29
CA LEU A 29 6.79 0.38 -4.73
C LEU A 29 7.78 -0.51 -5.50
N GLU A 30 9.02 -0.60 -5.01
CA GLU A 30 10.05 -1.45 -5.59
C GLU A 30 9.65 -2.93 -5.55
N ALA A 31 9.16 -3.41 -4.41
CA ALA A 31 8.69 -4.79 -4.26
C ALA A 31 7.55 -5.12 -5.25
N LYS A 32 6.58 -4.22 -5.43
CA LYS A 32 5.53 -4.37 -6.44
C LYS A 32 6.11 -4.41 -7.85
N ALA A 33 6.98 -3.47 -8.20
CA ALA A 33 7.58 -3.39 -9.53
C ALA A 33 8.36 -4.66 -9.87
N MET A 34 9.17 -5.17 -8.93
CA MET A 34 9.92 -6.41 -9.09
C MET A 34 9.00 -7.63 -9.21
N ALA A 35 7.95 -7.72 -8.39
CA ALA A 35 7.00 -8.84 -8.47
C ALA A 35 6.25 -8.85 -9.80
N MET A 36 5.85 -7.67 -10.32
CA MET A 36 5.23 -7.54 -11.63
C MET A 36 6.20 -7.97 -12.75
N ALA A 37 7.42 -7.43 -12.76
CA ALA A 37 8.42 -7.76 -13.76
C ALA A 37 8.76 -9.26 -13.80
N ASN A 38 8.89 -9.89 -12.63
CA ASN A 38 9.13 -11.33 -12.54
C ASN A 38 7.96 -12.15 -13.07
N TYR A 39 6.73 -11.82 -12.67
CA TYR A 39 5.55 -12.51 -13.17
C TYR A 39 5.41 -12.37 -14.69
N ASP A 40 5.58 -11.17 -15.24
CA ASP A 40 5.46 -10.95 -16.69
C ASP A 40 6.54 -11.72 -17.47
N LYS A 41 7.77 -11.76 -16.93
CA LYS A 41 8.87 -12.56 -17.50
C LYS A 41 8.54 -14.05 -17.48
N GLU A 42 8.15 -14.60 -16.33
CA GLU A 42 7.84 -16.03 -16.18
C GLU A 42 6.66 -16.44 -17.05
N LEU A 43 5.60 -15.63 -17.09
CA LEU A 43 4.44 -15.86 -17.94
C LEU A 43 4.84 -15.89 -19.42
N ALA A 44 5.65 -14.92 -19.87
CA ALA A 44 6.10 -14.88 -21.26
C ALA A 44 6.92 -16.12 -21.65
N VAL A 45 7.82 -16.56 -20.77
CA VAL A 45 8.61 -17.80 -20.97
C VAL A 45 7.69 -19.02 -21.02
N ALA A 46 6.74 -19.15 -20.10
CA ALA A 46 5.79 -20.25 -20.07
C ALA A 46 4.91 -20.29 -21.33
N MET A 47 4.40 -19.14 -21.78
CA MET A 47 3.61 -19.04 -23.00
C MET A 47 4.43 -19.39 -24.26
N ALA A 48 5.68 -18.90 -24.34
CA ALA A 48 6.57 -19.22 -25.46
C ALA A 48 6.88 -20.72 -25.54
N ARG A 49 7.13 -21.35 -24.38
CA ARG A 49 7.33 -22.80 -24.28
C ARG A 49 6.10 -23.58 -24.74
N LEU A 50 4.92 -23.28 -24.20
CA LEU A 50 3.67 -23.97 -24.55
C LEU A 50 3.32 -23.80 -26.04
N LYS A 51 3.62 -22.63 -26.62
CA LYS A 51 3.50 -22.40 -28.06
C LYS A 51 4.45 -23.30 -28.86
N GLY A 52 5.69 -23.44 -28.41
CA GLY A 52 6.67 -24.36 -29.02
C GLY A 52 6.27 -25.83 -28.92
N GLU A 53 5.53 -26.21 -27.87
CA GLU A 53 4.98 -27.56 -27.67
C GLU A 53 3.72 -27.83 -28.51
N GLY A 54 3.26 -26.88 -29.34
CA GLY A 54 2.10 -27.03 -30.22
C GLY A 54 0.75 -26.94 -29.51
N MET A 55 0.72 -26.41 -28.28
CA MET A 55 -0.50 -26.22 -27.50
C MET A 55 -1.49 -25.30 -28.25
N PRO A 56 -2.81 -25.61 -28.25
CA PRO A 56 -3.81 -24.73 -28.87
C PRO A 56 -3.80 -23.32 -28.26
N VAL A 57 -3.80 -22.29 -29.11
CA VAL A 57 -3.71 -20.87 -28.69
C VAL A 57 -4.77 -20.49 -27.66
N SER A 58 -5.98 -21.06 -27.78
CA SER A 58 -7.10 -20.79 -26.88
C SER A 58 -6.87 -21.23 -25.42
N VAL A 59 -5.91 -22.13 -25.16
CA VAL A 59 -5.62 -22.64 -23.82
C VAL A 59 -4.25 -22.24 -23.29
N ILE A 60 -3.33 -21.78 -24.15
CA ILE A 60 -1.95 -21.40 -23.75
C ILE A 60 -1.94 -20.45 -22.56
N GLU A 61 -2.73 -19.37 -22.60
CA GLU A 61 -2.71 -18.36 -21.53
C GLU A 61 -3.19 -18.92 -20.19
N LYS A 62 -4.28 -19.71 -20.20
CA LYS A 62 -4.84 -20.32 -18.99
C LYS A 62 -3.86 -21.32 -18.39
N THR A 63 -3.24 -22.15 -19.22
CA THR A 63 -2.24 -23.14 -18.79
C THR A 63 -0.98 -22.45 -18.27
N ALA A 64 -0.47 -21.43 -18.96
CA ALA A 64 0.70 -20.66 -18.53
C ALA A 64 0.46 -19.97 -17.18
N LYS A 65 -0.68 -19.29 -17.01
CA LYS A 65 -1.08 -18.68 -15.72
C LYS A 65 -1.13 -19.71 -14.59
N GLY A 66 -1.63 -20.91 -14.88
CA GLY A 66 -1.62 -22.02 -13.94
C GLY A 66 -0.22 -22.46 -13.53
N SER A 67 0.73 -22.50 -14.48
CA SER A 67 2.11 -22.91 -14.20
C SER A 67 2.96 -21.84 -13.52
N VAL A 68 2.57 -20.56 -13.59
CA VAL A 68 3.25 -19.44 -12.90
C VAL A 68 2.39 -18.86 -11.76
N SER A 69 1.52 -19.67 -11.17
CA SER A 69 0.55 -19.26 -10.16
C SER A 69 1.18 -18.66 -8.90
N ASP A 70 2.35 -19.14 -8.49
CA ASP A 70 3.10 -18.60 -7.35
C ASP A 70 3.58 -17.16 -7.63
N ALA A 71 4.13 -16.91 -8.82
CA ALA A 71 4.52 -15.57 -9.24
C ALA A 71 3.32 -14.63 -9.36
N LEU A 72 2.19 -15.14 -9.86
CA LEU A 72 0.92 -14.40 -9.92
C LEU A 72 0.42 -14.02 -8.52
N CYS A 73 0.44 -14.98 -7.59
CA CYS A 73 0.06 -14.77 -6.19
C CYS A 73 0.93 -13.67 -5.55
N LYS A 74 2.25 -13.76 -5.74
CA LYS A 74 3.21 -12.77 -5.23
C LYS A 74 2.96 -11.38 -5.81
N LYS A 75 2.70 -11.27 -7.11
CA LYS A 75 2.33 -10.01 -7.76
C LYS A 75 1.09 -9.39 -7.11
N ILE A 76 0.02 -10.18 -6.97
CA ILE A 76 -1.25 -9.73 -6.36
C ILE A 76 -1.01 -9.27 -4.91
N LEU A 77 -0.27 -10.06 -4.14
CA LEU A 77 0.02 -9.75 -2.75
C LEU A 77 0.77 -8.40 -2.62
N CYS A 78 1.82 -8.17 -3.42
CA CYS A 78 2.54 -6.91 -3.39
C CYS A 78 1.67 -5.71 -3.84
N GLU A 79 0.76 -5.92 -4.79
CA GLU A 79 -0.20 -4.90 -5.22
C GLU A 79 -1.18 -4.53 -4.10
N GLU A 80 -1.78 -5.52 -3.44
CA GLU A 80 -2.73 -5.29 -2.36
C GLU A 80 -2.05 -4.72 -1.10
N ILE A 81 -0.81 -5.12 -0.79
CA ILE A 81 -0.02 -4.50 0.28
C ILE A 81 0.20 -3.01 0.00
N LEU A 82 0.57 -2.65 -1.23
CA LEU A 82 0.77 -1.24 -1.59
C LEU A 82 -0.55 -0.45 -1.54
N ARG A 83 -1.68 -1.05 -1.96
CA ARG A 83 -3.00 -0.43 -1.82
C ARG A 83 -3.34 -0.19 -0.34
N ALA A 84 -3.18 -1.21 0.51
CA ALA A 84 -3.42 -1.11 1.93
C ALA A 84 -2.54 -0.02 2.60
N HIS A 85 -1.29 0.10 2.15
CA HIS A 85 -0.37 1.16 2.58
C HIS A 85 -0.91 2.57 2.29
N TYR A 86 -1.38 2.81 1.06
CA TYR A 86 -1.97 4.10 0.72
C TYR A 86 -3.26 4.40 1.50
N CYS A 87 -4.15 3.41 1.66
CA CYS A 87 -5.34 3.57 2.49
C CYS A 87 -4.99 3.91 3.94
N ARG A 88 -3.93 3.30 4.48
CA ARG A 88 -3.43 3.59 5.82
C ARG A 88 -2.87 5.01 5.95
N LEU A 89 -2.10 5.48 4.96
CA LEU A 89 -1.63 6.87 4.90
C LEU A 89 -2.79 7.87 4.85
N GLU A 90 -3.84 7.59 4.07
CA GLU A 90 -5.04 8.42 4.01
C GLU A 90 -5.76 8.47 5.36
N ASN A 91 -5.94 7.33 6.02
CA ASN A 91 -6.54 7.26 7.35
C ASN A 91 -5.74 8.06 8.38
N LEU A 92 -4.40 7.97 8.37
CA LEU A 92 -3.56 8.77 9.27
C LEU A 92 -3.67 10.27 9.01
N ARG A 93 -3.75 10.69 7.73
CA ARG A 93 -3.98 12.09 7.37
C ARG A 93 -5.35 12.58 7.83
N ALA A 94 -6.40 11.76 7.69
CA ALA A 94 -7.74 12.09 8.17
C ALA A 94 -7.76 12.24 9.70
N GLN A 95 -7.11 11.34 10.44
CA GLN A 95 -6.97 11.44 11.89
C GLN A 95 -6.24 12.72 12.31
N LEU A 96 -5.11 13.05 11.65
CA LEU A 96 -4.36 14.26 11.92
C LEU A 96 -5.22 15.52 11.70
N ASN A 97 -5.97 15.59 10.59
CA ASN A 97 -6.87 16.71 10.31
C ASN A 97 -7.98 16.84 11.37
N GLY A 98 -8.53 15.72 11.84
CA GLY A 98 -9.50 15.69 12.93
C GLY A 98 -8.92 16.24 14.23
N LEU A 99 -7.73 15.77 14.62
CA LEU A 99 -7.04 16.24 15.83
C LEU A 99 -6.69 17.74 15.78
N GLN A 100 -6.23 18.23 14.62
CA GLN A 100 -5.95 19.65 14.42
C GLN A 100 -7.22 20.51 14.53
N SER A 101 -8.35 20.00 14.04
CA SER A 101 -9.65 20.67 14.16
C SER A 101 -10.07 20.76 15.63
N VAL A 102 -9.96 19.66 16.39
CA VAL A 102 -10.25 19.64 17.84
C VAL A 102 -9.35 20.63 18.59
N ASN A 103 -8.04 20.63 18.31
CA ASN A 103 -7.09 21.55 18.97
C ASN A 103 -7.48 23.02 18.79
N ARG A 104 -7.94 23.40 17.58
CA ARG A 104 -8.40 24.77 17.30
C ARG A 104 -9.57 25.19 18.19
N PHE A 105 -10.52 24.30 18.45
CA PHE A 105 -11.65 24.59 19.33
C PHE A 105 -11.24 24.69 20.79
N LEU A 106 -10.27 23.88 21.24
CA LEU A 106 -9.73 23.96 22.60
C LEU A 106 -9.00 25.29 22.85
N GLU A 107 -8.23 25.78 21.88
CA GLU A 107 -7.59 27.10 21.96
C GLU A 107 -8.59 28.25 22.05
N TYR A 108 -9.72 28.15 21.34
CA TYR A 108 -10.78 29.17 21.37
C TYR A 108 -11.49 29.22 22.73
N THR A 109 -11.75 28.08 23.35
CA THR A 109 -12.40 28.02 24.68
C THR A 109 -11.50 28.57 25.78
N VAL A 110 -10.18 28.34 25.70
CA VAL A 110 -9.22 28.88 26.69
C VAL A 110 -9.04 30.40 26.57
N LYS A 111 -9.20 30.99 25.38
CA LYS A 111 -9.07 32.45 25.19
C LYS A 111 -10.32 33.25 25.59
N ASN A 112 -11.47 32.59 25.71
CA ASN A 112 -12.76 33.21 26.02
C ASN A 112 -13.28 32.87 27.45
N ALA A 113 -12.42 32.27 28.29
CA ALA A 113 -12.65 32.00 29.70
C ALA A 113 -11.74 32.88 30.55
#